data_AF-A0A7J7S5J3-F1
#
_entry.id   AF-A0A7J7S5J3-F1
#
_cell.length_a   1.000
_cell.length_b   1.000
_cell.length_c   1.000
_cell.angle_alpha   90.00
_cell.angle_beta   90.00
_cell.angle_gamma   90.00
#
_symmetry.space_group_name_H-M   'P 1'
#
loop_
_entity.id
_entity.type
_entity.pdbx_description
1 polymer ?
#
loop_
_entity_poly.entity_id
_entity_poly.type
_entity_poly.pdbx_seq_one_letter_code
_entity_poly.pdbx_strand_id
1 'polypeptide(L)'
;MDALESLLDEVALEGLDGLCLPALWSRLETRVPPFPLPLEPYTQEFLWRALATHPGISFYVEPRERPDLQLQDRYEEIDLETGILESKRDPDPLEDVYPIHMILENKDGIQGSCRYFKERKNITNDIRTKSLQPLCTMVEAFGRWGKKLIIVASQDMRYRALIGLEGDPDLKLPDFSYCILERLGRSRWQGELQRDLHSAAFKVDAGKLHYHRKILNKNGLITMQSHVIRLPSGAQQHSILLLLNRFHVDRRSKYNILMEKLSVMLSMRTHQIETLGKLREELGLTSWCAA
;
A
#
# COMPACT_ATOMS: atom_id res chain seq x y z
N MET A 1 -0.73 17.99 -4.12
CA MET A 1 -1.93 17.31 -4.62
C MET A 1 -3.12 17.97 -3.95
N ASP A 2 -4.07 18.47 -4.72
CA ASP A 2 -5.27 19.08 -4.14
C ASP A 2 -6.24 18.03 -3.57
N ALA A 3 -7.40 18.47 -3.06
CA ALA A 3 -8.39 17.57 -2.47
C ALA A 3 -8.98 16.58 -3.49
N LEU A 4 -9.25 17.02 -4.73
CA LEU A 4 -9.89 16.19 -5.75
C LEU A 4 -8.89 15.20 -6.34
N GLU A 5 -7.66 15.64 -6.60
CA GLU A 5 -6.58 14.76 -7.01
C GLU A 5 -6.31 13.68 -5.95
N SER A 6 -6.27 14.07 -4.66
CA SER A 6 -6.06 13.12 -3.56
C SER A 6 -7.21 12.12 -3.46
N LEU A 7 -8.45 12.56 -3.64
CA LEU A 7 -9.64 11.71 -3.68
C LEU A 7 -9.55 10.66 -4.79
N LEU A 8 -9.27 11.09 -6.02
CA LEU A 8 -9.19 10.19 -7.18
C LEU A 8 -8.00 9.22 -7.06
N ASP A 9 -6.89 9.70 -6.52
CA ASP A 9 -5.70 8.90 -6.25
C ASP A 9 -5.98 7.81 -5.20
N GLU A 10 -6.67 8.14 -4.09
CA GLU A 10 -7.08 7.14 -3.11
C GLU A 10 -7.99 6.06 -3.72
N VAL A 11 -8.95 6.45 -4.56
CA VAL A 11 -9.81 5.48 -5.27
C VAL A 11 -9.01 4.61 -6.25
N ALA A 12 -8.04 5.20 -6.95
CA ALA A 12 -7.21 4.48 -7.91
C ALA A 12 -6.27 3.46 -7.25
N LEU A 13 -5.72 3.77 -6.08
CA LEU A 13 -4.81 2.90 -5.34
C LEU A 13 -5.47 1.63 -4.79
N GLU A 14 -6.79 1.62 -4.65
CA GLU A 14 -7.54 0.44 -4.20
C GLU A 14 -7.71 -0.63 -5.28
N GLY A 15 -7.23 -0.36 -6.50
CA GLY A 15 -7.14 -1.34 -7.58
C GLY A 15 -8.52 -1.73 -8.13
N LEU A 16 -8.55 -2.83 -8.88
CA LEU A 16 -9.76 -3.32 -9.55
C LEU A 16 -10.88 -3.69 -8.57
N ASP A 17 -10.52 -4.12 -7.36
CA ASP A 17 -11.45 -4.46 -6.28
C ASP A 17 -12.17 -3.23 -5.71
N GLY A 18 -11.62 -2.03 -5.91
CA GLY A 18 -12.18 -0.77 -5.43
C GLY A 18 -12.35 -0.71 -3.91
N LEU A 19 -13.15 0.24 -3.44
CA LEU A 19 -13.45 0.42 -2.01
C LEU A 19 -14.88 0.93 -1.77
N CYS A 20 -15.38 0.69 -0.55
CA CYS A 20 -16.66 1.26 -0.09
C CYS A 20 -16.47 2.66 0.51
N LEU A 21 -17.56 3.41 0.70
CA LEU A 21 -17.53 4.78 1.24
C LEU A 21 -16.84 4.88 2.62
N PRO A 22 -17.15 4.03 3.63
CA PRO A 22 -16.45 4.08 4.91
C PRO A 22 -14.94 3.86 4.79
N ALA A 23 -14.52 2.93 3.93
CA ALA A 23 -13.10 2.70 3.67
C ALA A 23 -12.44 3.93 3.01
N LEU A 24 -13.14 4.62 2.11
CA LEU A 24 -12.63 5.84 1.47
C LEU A 24 -12.37 6.94 2.48
N TRP A 25 -13.31 7.15 3.40
CA TRP A 25 -13.17 8.16 4.46
C TRP A 25 -11.99 7.83 5.37
N SER A 26 -11.87 6.57 5.80
CA SER A 26 -10.72 6.11 6.60
C SER A 26 -9.37 6.32 5.89
N ARG A 27 -9.31 6.06 4.57
CA ARG A 27 -8.10 6.31 3.76
C ARG A 27 -7.76 7.80 3.66
N LEU A 28 -8.76 8.66 3.46
CA LEU A 28 -8.53 10.10 3.37
C LEU A 28 -8.14 10.71 4.71
N GLU A 29 -8.74 10.26 5.82
CA GLU A 29 -8.39 10.68 7.19
C GLU A 29 -6.94 10.34 7.57
N THR A 30 -6.45 9.19 7.11
CA THR A 30 -5.11 8.68 7.47
C THR A 30 -4.04 8.93 6.39
N ARG A 31 -4.37 9.71 5.35
CA ARG A 31 -3.47 10.00 4.23
C ARG A 31 -2.25 10.80 4.69
N VAL A 32 -1.11 10.58 4.02
CA VAL A 32 0.13 11.34 4.22
C VAL A 32 0.61 11.88 2.85
N PRO A 33 0.76 13.18 2.60
CA PRO A 33 0.43 14.29 3.49
C PRO A 33 -1.07 14.34 3.82
N PRO A 34 -1.44 15.02 4.93
CA PRO A 34 -2.83 15.10 5.37
C PRO A 34 -3.76 15.60 4.27
N PHE A 35 -4.96 15.02 4.22
CA PHE A 35 -5.99 15.47 3.29
C PHE A 35 -6.38 16.93 3.61
N PRO A 36 -6.48 17.82 2.61
CA PRO A 36 -6.55 19.27 2.86
C PRO A 36 -7.91 19.78 3.35
N LEU A 37 -8.95 18.93 3.42
CA LEU A 37 -10.30 19.30 3.85
C LEU A 37 -10.77 18.45 5.03
N PRO A 38 -11.56 19.00 5.98
CA PRO A 38 -12.17 18.20 7.04
C PRO A 38 -13.26 17.28 6.45
N LEU A 39 -13.29 16.00 6.84
CA LEU A 39 -14.27 15.02 6.34
C LEU A 39 -15.65 15.10 7.03
N GLU A 40 -16.17 16.32 7.19
CA GLU A 40 -17.52 16.58 7.68
C GLU A 40 -18.58 16.22 6.63
N PRO A 41 -19.87 16.02 7.00
CA PRO A 41 -20.92 15.57 6.08
C PRO A 41 -21.04 16.39 4.79
N TYR A 42 -20.90 17.72 4.85
CA TYR A 42 -20.93 18.58 3.66
C TYR A 42 -19.74 18.35 2.74
N THR A 43 -18.54 18.15 3.30
CA THR A 43 -17.35 17.80 2.52
C THR A 43 -17.48 16.42 1.89
N GLN A 44 -17.97 15.42 2.63
CA GLN A 44 -18.19 14.07 2.10
C GLN A 44 -19.20 14.09 0.93
N GLU A 45 -20.26 14.87 1.04
CA GLU A 45 -21.23 15.08 -0.05
C GLU A 45 -20.59 15.80 -1.26
N PHE A 46 -19.73 16.79 -1.03
CA PHE A 46 -18.96 17.44 -2.09
C PHE A 46 -18.02 16.45 -2.81
N LEU A 47 -17.26 15.64 -2.07
CA LEU A 47 -16.36 14.63 -2.63
C LEU A 47 -17.15 13.53 -3.35
N TRP A 48 -18.31 13.12 -2.82
CA TRP A 48 -19.22 12.21 -3.50
C TRP A 48 -19.66 12.76 -4.85
N ARG A 49 -20.07 14.04 -4.93
CA ARG A 49 -20.44 14.66 -6.21
C ARG A 49 -19.27 14.66 -7.18
N ALA A 50 -18.06 14.96 -6.72
CA ALA A 50 -16.87 14.89 -7.57
C ALA A 50 -16.65 13.47 -8.14
N LEU A 51 -16.81 12.42 -7.33
CA LEU A 51 -16.75 11.03 -7.81
C LEU A 51 -17.88 10.70 -8.78
N ALA A 52 -19.10 11.10 -8.42
CA ALA A 52 -20.30 10.85 -9.22
C ALA A 52 -20.18 11.54 -10.58
N THR A 53 -19.59 12.72 -10.70
CA THR A 53 -19.43 13.41 -12.00
C THR A 53 -18.15 13.03 -12.76
N HIS A 54 -17.23 12.26 -12.17
CA HIS A 54 -15.95 11.95 -12.82
C HIS A 54 -16.07 10.78 -13.82
N PRO A 55 -15.75 10.97 -15.12
CA PRO A 55 -15.95 9.95 -16.15
C PRO A 55 -15.13 8.67 -15.93
N GLY A 56 -13.95 8.80 -15.32
CA GLY A 56 -13.07 7.67 -14.99
C GLY A 56 -13.46 6.88 -13.75
N ILE A 57 -14.54 7.25 -13.04
CA ILE A 57 -15.04 6.53 -11.86
C ILE A 57 -16.26 5.72 -12.25
N SER A 58 -16.34 4.47 -11.78
CA SER A 58 -17.48 3.57 -11.95
C SER A 58 -17.96 3.05 -10.60
N PHE A 59 -19.24 2.73 -10.51
CA PHE A 59 -19.90 2.27 -9.30
C PHE A 59 -20.46 0.87 -9.48
N TYR A 60 -20.21 0.01 -8.50
CA TYR A 60 -20.65 -1.37 -8.51
C TYR A 60 -21.35 -1.74 -7.21
N VAL A 61 -22.18 -2.77 -7.25
CA VAL A 61 -22.76 -3.43 -6.08
C VAL A 61 -22.22 -4.84 -6.00
N GLU A 62 -21.56 -5.16 -4.89
CA GLU A 62 -21.07 -6.51 -4.61
C GLU A 62 -22.16 -7.42 -4.04
N PRO A 63 -22.03 -8.75 -4.20
CA PRO A 63 -23.01 -9.71 -3.68
C PRO A 63 -23.06 -9.75 -2.14
N ARG A 64 -21.96 -9.37 -1.46
CA ARG A 64 -21.83 -9.37 0.00
C ARG A 64 -21.32 -8.02 0.49
N GLU A 65 -21.66 -7.68 1.73
CA GLU A 65 -21.07 -6.52 2.37
C GLU A 65 -19.59 -6.77 2.66
N ARG A 66 -18.77 -5.74 2.44
CA ARG A 66 -17.36 -5.79 2.76
C ARG A 66 -17.16 -5.57 4.26
N PRO A 67 -16.29 -6.35 4.93
CA PRO A 67 -15.90 -6.08 6.31
C PRO A 67 -15.25 -4.70 6.43
N ASP A 68 -15.21 -4.18 7.66
CA ASP A 68 -14.58 -2.88 7.90
C ASP A 68 -13.08 -2.93 7.65
N LEU A 69 -12.59 -1.91 6.96
CA LEU A 69 -11.17 -1.76 6.67
C LEU A 69 -10.44 -1.41 7.96
N GLN A 70 -9.56 -2.30 8.42
CA GLN A 70 -8.68 -2.07 9.55
C GLN A 70 -7.33 -1.56 9.05
N LEU A 71 -7.06 -0.27 9.27
CA LEU A 71 -5.77 0.33 8.95
C LEU A 71 -4.81 0.11 10.11
N GLN A 72 -3.85 -0.80 9.91
CA GLN A 72 -2.79 -1.05 10.87
C GLN A 72 -1.57 -0.19 10.52
N ASP A 73 -1.04 0.54 11.52
CA ASP A 73 0.28 1.12 11.41
C ASP A 73 1.32 0.06 11.81
N ARG A 74 2.07 -0.46 10.83
CA ARG A 74 3.14 -1.44 11.07
C ARG A 74 4.23 -0.86 11.97
N TYR A 75 4.33 0.45 12.10
CA TYR A 75 5.40 1.15 12.80
C TYR A 75 5.00 1.69 14.17
N GLU A 76 3.80 1.37 14.66
CA GLU A 76 3.33 1.76 15.99
C GLU A 76 4.19 1.14 17.10
N GLU A 77 4.65 -0.10 16.92
CA GLU A 77 5.44 -0.86 17.90
C GLU A 77 6.95 -0.91 17.57
N ILE A 78 7.52 0.20 17.10
CA ILE A 78 8.97 0.30 16.96
C ILE A 78 9.63 0.41 18.35
N ASP A 79 10.60 -0.45 18.61
CA ASP A 79 11.51 -0.29 19.75
C ASP A 79 12.35 0.99 19.55
N LEU A 80 12.14 1.98 20.42
CA LEU A 80 12.77 3.31 20.32
C LEU A 80 14.29 3.25 20.47
N GLU A 81 14.83 2.21 21.09
CA GLU A 81 16.25 2.10 21.38
C GLU A 81 17.04 1.55 20.19
N THR A 82 16.45 0.61 19.45
CA THR A 82 17.06 -0.16 18.37
C THR A 82 16.51 0.21 16.99
N GLY A 83 15.31 0.81 16.94
CA GLY A 83 14.56 1.07 15.72
C GLY A 83 14.06 -0.21 15.02
N ILE A 84 14.01 -1.33 15.74
CA ILE A 84 13.51 -2.61 15.21
C ILE A 84 12.03 -2.75 15.58
N LEU A 85 11.23 -3.27 14.65
CA LEU A 85 9.83 -3.57 14.91
C LEU A 85 9.73 -4.78 15.85
N GLU A 86 9.01 -4.61 16.97
CA GLU A 86 8.68 -5.72 17.86
C GLU A 86 7.26 -6.20 17.58
N SER A 87 7.11 -7.49 17.29
CA SER A 87 5.79 -8.11 17.24
C SER A 87 5.44 -8.51 18.67
N LYS A 88 4.67 -7.70 19.40
CA LYS A 88 4.33 -8.00 20.81
C LYS A 88 3.28 -9.09 20.99
N ARG A 89 2.58 -9.45 19.91
CA ARG A 89 1.57 -10.51 19.88
C ARG A 89 1.83 -11.44 18.70
N ASP A 90 1.40 -12.70 18.83
CA ASP A 90 1.12 -13.48 17.63
C ASP A 90 0.08 -12.69 16.83
N PRO A 91 0.29 -12.43 15.53
CA PRO A 91 -0.67 -11.71 14.75
C PRO A 91 -1.97 -12.51 14.80
N ASP A 92 -3.00 -11.96 15.47
CA ASP A 92 -4.35 -12.41 15.20
C ASP A 92 -4.51 -12.36 13.68
N PRO A 93 -4.99 -13.43 13.03
CA PRO A 93 -5.17 -13.42 11.59
C PRO A 93 -6.29 -12.41 11.29
N LEU A 94 -5.92 -11.14 11.11
CA LEU A 94 -6.80 -10.15 10.54
C LEU A 94 -7.26 -10.70 9.20
N GLU A 95 -8.58 -10.77 9.02
CA GLU A 95 -9.16 -11.20 7.77
C GLU A 95 -8.69 -10.22 6.67
N ASP A 96 -8.01 -10.75 5.66
CA ASP A 96 -7.61 -9.95 4.51
C ASP A 96 -8.86 -9.56 3.73
N VAL A 97 -9.31 -8.32 3.92
CA VAL A 97 -10.47 -7.74 3.24
C VAL A 97 -10.26 -7.57 1.73
N TYR A 98 -9.04 -7.79 1.23
CA TYR A 98 -8.65 -7.75 -0.18
C TYR A 98 -7.92 -9.04 -0.62
N PRO A 99 -8.58 -10.20 -0.57
CA PRO A 99 -7.94 -11.46 -0.93
C PRO A 99 -7.60 -11.48 -2.42
N ILE A 100 -6.40 -11.95 -2.77
CA ILE A 100 -5.92 -11.97 -4.15
C ILE A 100 -6.76 -12.90 -5.03
N HIS A 101 -7.41 -12.34 -6.05
CA HIS A 101 -8.18 -13.01 -7.09
C HIS A 101 -7.84 -12.36 -8.43
N MET A 102 -6.72 -12.78 -9.02
CA MET A 102 -6.17 -12.17 -10.24
C MET A 102 -7.09 -12.44 -11.44
N ILE A 103 -7.37 -11.38 -12.19
CA ILE A 103 -8.01 -11.48 -13.50
C ILE A 103 -6.89 -11.67 -14.53
N LEU A 104 -6.89 -12.83 -15.18
CA LEU A 104 -5.85 -13.22 -16.13
C LEU A 104 -6.38 -13.08 -17.56
N GLU A 105 -5.55 -12.52 -18.44
CA GLU A 105 -5.76 -12.48 -19.90
C GLU A 105 -7.16 -12.00 -20.31
N ASN A 106 -7.63 -10.94 -19.66
CA ASN A 106 -8.93 -10.36 -19.97
C ASN A 106 -8.94 -9.75 -21.37
N LYS A 107 -9.92 -10.12 -22.20
CA LYS A 107 -10.04 -9.68 -23.59
C LYS A 107 -10.26 -8.17 -23.75
N ASP A 108 -10.83 -7.54 -22.73
CA ASP A 108 -11.13 -6.11 -22.71
C ASP A 108 -9.95 -5.29 -22.14
N GLY A 109 -8.79 -5.94 -21.89
CA GLY A 109 -7.59 -5.29 -21.37
C GLY A 109 -7.64 -4.97 -19.88
N ILE A 110 -8.62 -5.52 -19.14
CA ILE A 110 -8.76 -5.29 -17.70
C ILE A 110 -7.71 -6.11 -16.95
N GLN A 111 -6.86 -5.43 -16.19
CA GLN A 111 -5.88 -6.05 -15.30
C GLN A 111 -6.17 -5.70 -13.84
N GLY A 112 -5.85 -6.63 -12.94
CA GLY A 112 -5.95 -6.42 -11.50
C GLY A 112 -6.51 -7.63 -10.76
N SER A 113 -6.71 -7.44 -9.46
CA SER A 113 -7.30 -8.44 -8.57
C SER A 113 -8.67 -7.98 -8.09
N CYS A 114 -9.69 -8.83 -8.27
CA CYS A 114 -11.03 -8.59 -7.74
C CYS A 114 -11.79 -9.90 -7.55
N ARG A 115 -12.24 -10.16 -6.32
CA ARG A 115 -12.89 -11.43 -5.95
C ARG A 115 -14.25 -11.60 -6.65
N TYR A 116 -15.02 -10.52 -6.69
CA TYR A 116 -16.39 -10.52 -7.22
C TYR A 116 -16.49 -9.90 -8.61
N PHE A 117 -15.41 -9.99 -9.41
CA PHE A 117 -15.33 -9.30 -10.70
C PHE A 117 -16.48 -9.64 -11.65
N LYS A 118 -16.93 -10.90 -11.64
CA LYS A 118 -18.02 -11.38 -12.52
C LYS A 118 -19.40 -11.23 -11.88
N GLU A 119 -19.47 -11.20 -10.56
CA GLU A 119 -20.69 -11.19 -9.77
C GLU A 119 -21.19 -9.78 -9.44
N ARG A 120 -20.28 -8.79 -9.42
CA ARG A 120 -20.63 -7.40 -9.12
C ARG A 120 -21.49 -6.79 -10.23
N LYS A 121 -22.52 -6.04 -9.83
CA LYS A 121 -23.41 -5.34 -10.77
C LYS A 121 -22.93 -3.90 -10.97
N ASN A 122 -22.69 -3.48 -12.20
CA ASN A 122 -22.44 -2.07 -12.50
C ASN A 122 -23.73 -1.26 -12.33
N ILE A 123 -23.69 -0.25 -11.47
CA ILE A 123 -24.81 0.65 -11.16
C ILE A 123 -24.47 2.11 -11.47
N THR A 124 -23.44 2.36 -12.28
CA THR A 124 -23.01 3.73 -12.61
C THR A 124 -24.16 4.58 -13.16
N ASN A 125 -25.04 3.98 -13.96
CA ASN A 125 -26.23 4.65 -14.51
C ASN A 125 -27.33 4.93 -13.46
N ASP A 126 -27.31 4.23 -12.31
CA ASP A 126 -28.21 4.53 -11.18
C ASP A 126 -27.65 5.69 -10.32
N ILE A 127 -26.33 5.94 -10.39
CA ILE A 127 -25.65 7.02 -9.65
C ILE A 127 -25.62 8.32 -10.47
N ARG A 128 -25.48 8.24 -11.80
CA ARG A 128 -25.38 9.40 -12.68
C ARG A 128 -25.97 9.18 -14.06
N THR A 129 -26.35 10.28 -14.71
CA THR A 129 -26.73 10.28 -16.13
C THR A 129 -25.52 10.15 -17.06
N LYS A 130 -25.76 9.86 -18.33
CA LYS A 130 -24.72 9.84 -19.38
C LYS A 130 -24.01 11.19 -19.53
N SER A 131 -24.66 12.29 -19.18
CA SER A 131 -24.09 13.65 -19.18
C SER A 131 -23.39 14.00 -17.86
N LEU A 132 -23.00 12.97 -17.08
CA LEU A 132 -22.27 13.08 -15.81
C LEU A 132 -22.99 13.93 -14.75
N GLN A 133 -24.32 13.93 -14.75
CA GLN A 133 -25.12 14.57 -13.70
C GLN A 133 -25.47 13.56 -12.60
N PRO A 134 -25.19 13.83 -11.31
CA PRO A 134 -25.55 12.94 -10.21
C PRO A 134 -27.06 12.76 -10.10
N LEU A 135 -27.51 11.55 -9.79
CA LEU A 135 -28.93 11.19 -9.60
C LEU A 135 -29.32 11.01 -8.12
N CYS A 136 -28.34 10.89 -7.23
CA CYS A 136 -28.55 10.76 -5.80
C CYS A 136 -27.41 11.38 -5.00
N THR A 137 -27.73 11.82 -3.78
CA THR A 137 -26.77 12.23 -2.76
C THR A 137 -25.98 11.05 -2.22
N MET A 138 -24.90 11.33 -1.48
CA MET A 138 -24.10 10.31 -0.81
C MET A 138 -24.94 9.51 0.18
N VAL A 139 -25.80 10.19 0.95
CA VAL A 139 -26.66 9.58 1.96
C VAL A 139 -27.70 8.66 1.32
N GLU A 140 -28.32 9.06 0.21
CA GLU A 140 -29.27 8.22 -0.51
C GLU A 140 -28.59 6.99 -1.13
N ALA A 141 -27.40 7.17 -1.72
CA ALA A 141 -26.64 6.06 -2.29
C ALA A 141 -26.23 5.06 -1.20
N PHE A 142 -25.68 5.55 -0.08
CA PHE A 142 -25.29 4.69 1.02
C PHE A 142 -26.50 4.04 1.69
N GLY A 143 -27.62 4.75 1.83
CA GLY A 143 -28.87 4.17 2.35
C GLY A 143 -29.42 3.03 1.49
N ARG A 144 -29.22 3.10 0.16
CA ARG A 144 -29.72 2.09 -0.78
C ARG A 144 -28.81 0.86 -0.91
N TRP A 145 -27.49 1.05 -0.89
CA TRP A 145 -26.53 -0.01 -1.21
C TRP A 145 -25.55 -0.34 -0.07
N GLY A 146 -25.46 0.51 0.94
CA GLY A 146 -24.59 0.32 2.12
C GLY A 146 -23.13 0.04 1.75
N LYS A 147 -22.49 -0.86 2.50
CA LYS A 147 -21.10 -1.29 2.26
C LYS A 147 -20.92 -2.17 1.01
N LYS A 148 -22.00 -2.52 0.31
CA LYS A 148 -21.92 -3.22 -0.99
C LYS A 148 -21.62 -2.26 -2.14
N LEU A 149 -21.82 -0.96 -1.94
CA LEU A 149 -21.46 0.07 -2.93
C LEU A 149 -19.94 0.19 -3.02
N ILE A 150 -19.38 -0.20 -4.16
CA ILE A 150 -17.94 -0.17 -4.44
C ILE A 150 -17.65 0.87 -5.52
N ILE A 151 -16.69 1.74 -5.23
CA ILE A 151 -16.19 2.79 -6.11
C ILE A 151 -14.89 2.27 -6.74
N VAL A 152 -14.82 2.31 -8.07
CA VAL A 152 -13.67 1.76 -8.83
C VAL A 152 -13.21 2.80 -9.85
N ALA A 153 -11.92 3.11 -9.86
CA ALA A 153 -11.31 3.93 -10.91
C ALA A 153 -11.05 3.12 -12.19
N SER A 154 -11.01 3.80 -13.33
CA SER A 154 -10.71 3.19 -14.64
C SER A 154 -9.35 2.51 -14.65
N GLN A 155 -9.14 1.59 -15.60
CA GLN A 155 -7.85 0.92 -15.80
C GLN A 155 -6.70 1.93 -15.92
N ASP A 156 -6.89 3.00 -16.71
CA ASP A 156 -5.86 4.02 -16.93
C ASP A 156 -5.52 4.79 -15.67
N MET A 157 -6.53 5.18 -14.88
CA MET A 157 -6.33 5.89 -13.61
C MET A 157 -5.57 5.02 -12.61
N ARG A 158 -5.98 3.75 -12.47
CA ARG A 158 -5.30 2.77 -11.60
C ARG A 158 -3.87 2.55 -12.06
N TYR A 159 -3.67 2.31 -13.36
CA TYR A 159 -2.35 2.11 -13.94
C TYR A 159 -1.45 3.31 -13.63
N ARG A 160 -1.91 4.54 -13.93
CA ARG A 160 -1.19 5.78 -13.67
C ARG A 160 -0.85 5.98 -12.19
N ALA A 161 -1.79 5.68 -11.29
CA ALA A 161 -1.56 5.77 -9.86
C ALA A 161 -0.42 4.84 -9.39
N LEU A 162 -0.32 3.63 -9.97
CA LEU A 162 0.67 2.63 -9.58
C LEU A 162 2.07 2.88 -10.17
N ILE A 163 2.15 3.28 -11.45
CA ILE A 163 3.43 3.54 -12.11
C ILE A 163 4.06 4.89 -11.70
N GLY A 164 3.25 5.82 -11.19
CA GLY A 164 3.69 7.16 -10.81
C GLY A 164 3.84 8.09 -12.00
N LEU A 165 4.10 9.38 -11.73
CA LEU A 165 4.13 10.42 -12.76
C LEU A 165 5.27 10.28 -13.76
N GLU A 166 6.42 9.81 -13.28
CA GLU A 166 7.65 9.59 -14.06
C GLU A 166 7.67 8.22 -14.76
N GLY A 167 6.66 7.36 -14.49
CA GLY A 167 6.57 6.04 -15.10
C GLY A 167 6.15 6.10 -16.56
N ASP A 168 6.66 5.16 -17.36
CA ASP A 168 6.28 4.97 -18.76
C ASP A 168 4.80 4.52 -18.88
N PRO A 169 3.91 5.35 -19.47
CA PRO A 169 2.50 5.01 -19.63
C PRO A 169 2.25 3.85 -20.60
N ASP A 170 3.18 3.57 -21.52
CA ASP A 170 3.06 2.51 -22.52
C ASP A 170 3.65 1.17 -22.05
N LEU A 171 4.26 1.15 -20.87
CA LEU A 171 4.81 -0.06 -20.27
C LEU A 171 3.72 -1.13 -20.14
N LYS A 172 4.03 -2.36 -20.57
CA LYS A 172 3.12 -3.50 -20.43
C LYS A 172 3.61 -4.44 -19.35
N LEU A 173 2.83 -4.58 -18.29
CA LEU A 173 3.14 -5.45 -17.18
C LEU A 173 2.36 -6.78 -17.30
N PRO A 174 2.99 -7.93 -16.99
CA PRO A 174 2.27 -9.17 -16.79
C PRO A 174 1.22 -9.03 -15.67
N ASP A 175 0.08 -9.69 -15.79
CA ASP A 175 -1.05 -9.60 -14.83
C ASP A 175 -0.60 -9.82 -13.38
N PHE A 176 0.29 -10.80 -13.18
CA PHE A 176 0.84 -11.09 -11.85
C PHE A 176 1.68 -9.93 -11.29
N SER A 177 2.53 -9.33 -12.11
CA SER A 177 3.33 -8.15 -11.72
C SER A 177 2.44 -6.95 -11.43
N TYR A 178 1.38 -6.75 -12.22
CA TYR A 178 0.40 -5.68 -12.00
C TYR A 178 -0.38 -5.89 -10.69
N CYS A 179 -0.79 -7.11 -10.38
CA CYS A 179 -1.47 -7.42 -9.12
C CYS A 179 -0.58 -7.20 -7.89
N ILE A 180 0.74 -7.46 -8.00
CA ILE A 180 1.70 -7.07 -6.95
C ILE A 180 1.67 -5.55 -6.76
N LEU A 181 1.71 -4.76 -7.84
CA LEU A 181 1.63 -3.30 -7.72
C LEU A 181 0.31 -2.85 -7.08
N GLU A 182 -0.84 -3.42 -7.46
CA GLU A 182 -2.11 -3.10 -6.79
C GLU A 182 -2.05 -3.40 -5.28
N ARG A 183 -1.44 -4.53 -4.88
CA ARG A 183 -1.27 -4.84 -3.46
C ARG A 183 -0.36 -3.83 -2.76
N LEU A 184 0.75 -3.43 -3.39
CA LEU A 184 1.64 -2.39 -2.87
C LEU A 184 0.96 -1.01 -2.81
N GLY A 185 0.14 -0.68 -3.81
CA GLY A 185 -0.63 0.56 -3.88
C GLY A 185 -1.61 0.69 -2.72
N ARG A 186 -2.32 -0.40 -2.39
CA ARG A 186 -3.20 -0.46 -1.20
C ARG A 186 -2.45 -0.24 0.11
N SER A 187 -1.19 -0.64 0.19
CA SER A 187 -0.39 -0.53 1.41
C SER A 187 0.38 0.78 1.52
N ARG A 188 0.36 1.65 0.50
CA ARG A 188 0.86 3.04 0.54
C ARG A 188 2.27 3.12 1.21
N TRP A 189 2.44 3.95 2.25
CA TRP A 189 3.70 4.10 3.02
C TRP A 189 4.01 2.97 4.01
N GLN A 190 3.06 2.05 4.23
CA GLN A 190 3.27 0.86 5.05
C GLN A 190 4.07 -0.20 4.28
N GLY A 191 3.80 -0.30 2.96
CA GLY A 191 4.42 -1.29 2.09
C GLY A 191 4.03 -2.73 2.43
N GLU A 192 4.62 -3.68 1.71
CA GLU A 192 4.41 -5.11 1.94
C GLU A 192 5.74 -5.84 2.08
N LEU A 193 5.77 -6.85 2.95
CA LEU A 193 6.92 -7.71 3.07
C LEU A 193 6.91 -8.76 1.96
N GLN A 194 8.06 -8.98 1.33
CA GLN A 194 8.24 -10.03 0.34
C GLN A 194 7.81 -11.41 0.88
N ARG A 195 8.07 -11.66 2.17
CA ARG A 195 7.59 -12.87 2.85
C ARG A 195 6.07 -12.99 2.77
N ASP A 196 5.36 -11.99 3.28
CA ASP A 196 3.90 -11.99 3.40
C ASP A 196 3.22 -12.04 2.02
N LEU A 197 3.82 -11.39 1.02
CA LEU A 197 3.34 -11.46 -0.36
C LEU A 197 3.32 -12.89 -0.91
N HIS A 198 4.41 -13.66 -0.79
CA HIS A 198 4.43 -15.01 -1.36
C HIS A 198 3.68 -16.02 -0.48
N SER A 199 3.80 -15.93 0.86
CA SER A 199 3.25 -16.95 1.76
C SER A 199 1.77 -16.74 2.08
N ALA A 200 1.32 -15.50 2.29
CA ALA A 200 -0.03 -15.20 2.75
C ALA A 200 -0.93 -14.70 1.62
N ALA A 201 -0.50 -13.66 0.89
CA ALA A 201 -1.36 -12.98 -0.08
C ALA A 201 -1.51 -13.77 -1.40
N PHE A 202 -0.40 -14.05 -2.09
CA PHE A 202 -0.42 -14.70 -3.40
C PHE A 202 -0.33 -16.23 -3.32
N LYS A 203 0.14 -16.78 -2.20
CA LYS A 203 0.30 -18.24 -1.97
C LYS A 203 1.08 -18.92 -3.11
N VAL A 204 2.22 -18.33 -3.45
CA VAL A 204 3.14 -18.80 -4.51
C VAL A 204 4.51 -19.12 -3.93
N ASP A 205 5.33 -19.85 -4.68
CA ASP A 205 6.73 -20.04 -4.32
C ASP A 205 7.53 -18.73 -4.38
N ALA A 206 8.58 -18.66 -3.58
CA ALA A 206 9.43 -17.48 -3.50
C ALA A 206 10.16 -17.17 -4.82
N GLY A 207 10.43 -18.18 -5.66
CA GLY A 207 11.08 -18.02 -6.97
C GLY A 207 10.20 -17.25 -7.95
N LYS A 208 8.91 -17.59 -8.02
CA LYS A 208 7.93 -16.89 -8.84
C LYS A 208 7.75 -15.44 -8.39
N LEU A 209 7.62 -15.19 -7.08
CA LEU A 209 7.55 -13.81 -6.57
C LEU A 209 8.84 -13.03 -6.91
N HIS A 210 10.01 -13.66 -6.74
CA HIS A 210 11.29 -13.04 -7.06
C HIS A 210 11.39 -12.61 -8.53
N TYR A 211 10.94 -13.47 -9.46
CA TYR A 211 10.90 -13.16 -10.89
C TYR A 211 10.04 -11.92 -11.18
N HIS A 212 8.81 -11.89 -10.70
CA HIS A 212 7.90 -10.76 -10.93
C HIS A 212 8.38 -9.48 -10.24
N ARG A 213 8.95 -9.58 -9.04
CA ARG A 213 9.60 -8.45 -8.35
C ARG A 213 10.78 -7.89 -9.15
N LYS A 214 11.60 -8.75 -9.78
CA LYS A 214 12.72 -8.31 -10.63
C LYS A 214 12.25 -7.48 -11.83
N ILE A 215 11.12 -7.85 -12.44
CA ILE A 215 10.49 -7.06 -13.52
C ILE A 215 10.10 -5.68 -13.00
N LEU A 216 9.42 -5.61 -11.86
CA LEU A 216 9.00 -4.34 -11.27
C LEU A 216 10.18 -3.43 -10.91
N ASN A 217 11.24 -4.00 -10.33
CA ASN A 217 12.45 -3.26 -9.96
C ASN A 217 13.21 -2.76 -11.21
N LYS A 218 13.33 -3.59 -12.26
CA LYS A 218 14.01 -3.21 -13.51
C LYS A 218 13.34 -2.02 -14.19
N ASN A 219 12.01 -1.92 -14.07
CA ASN A 219 11.24 -0.80 -14.61
C ASN A 219 11.11 0.39 -13.64
N GLY A 220 11.81 0.36 -12.50
CA GLY A 220 11.78 1.47 -11.55
C GLY A 220 10.38 1.74 -10.99
N LEU A 221 9.61 0.69 -10.68
CA LEU A 221 8.25 0.83 -10.13
C LEU A 221 8.19 0.63 -8.61
N ILE A 222 9.19 -0.07 -8.05
CA ILE A 222 9.25 -0.41 -6.63
C ILE A 222 10.61 -0.08 -6.03
N THR A 223 10.60 0.23 -4.73
CA THR A 223 11.81 0.27 -3.91
C THR A 223 11.86 -0.95 -2.99
N MET A 224 13.08 -1.32 -2.60
CA MET A 224 13.34 -2.51 -1.78
C MET A 224 14.25 -2.12 -0.63
N GLN A 225 13.83 -2.44 0.60
CA GLN A 225 14.61 -2.14 1.81
C GLN A 225 14.72 -3.38 2.68
N SER A 226 15.87 -3.57 3.32
CA SER A 226 16.03 -4.63 4.33
C SER A 226 15.14 -4.32 5.52
N HIS A 227 14.35 -5.31 5.96
CA HIS A 227 13.43 -5.14 7.07
C HIS A 227 13.59 -6.29 8.06
N VAL A 228 13.68 -5.96 9.35
CA VAL A 228 13.89 -6.92 10.44
C VAL A 228 12.76 -6.77 11.45
N ILE A 229 12.15 -7.90 11.82
CA ILE A 229 11.13 -7.99 12.85
C ILE A 229 11.67 -8.86 13.98
N ARG A 230 11.50 -8.41 15.22
CA ARG A 230 11.76 -9.21 16.41
C ARG A 230 10.45 -9.90 16.83
N LEU A 231 10.47 -11.23 16.85
CA LEU A 231 9.33 -12.05 17.27
C LEU A 231 9.21 -12.08 18.80
N PRO A 232 8.03 -12.47 19.36
CA PRO A 232 7.86 -12.63 20.81
C PRO A 232 8.89 -13.59 21.45
N SER A 233 9.37 -14.56 20.67
CA SER A 233 10.43 -15.50 21.08
C SER A 233 11.83 -14.88 21.18
N GLY A 234 12.00 -13.61 20.80
CA GLY A 234 13.28 -12.93 20.67
C GLY A 234 14.02 -13.22 19.36
N ALA A 235 13.54 -14.18 18.55
CA ALA A 235 14.12 -14.47 17.25
C ALA A 235 13.97 -13.30 16.28
N GLN A 236 15.01 -13.03 15.49
CA GLN A 236 14.97 -12.04 14.43
C GLN A 236 14.52 -12.66 13.12
N GLN A 237 13.63 -11.96 12.43
CA GLN A 237 13.13 -12.35 11.14
C GLN A 237 13.46 -11.30 10.10
N HIS A 238 14.18 -11.73 9.07
CA HIS A 238 14.61 -10.88 7.97
C HIS A 238 13.65 -11.01 6.78
N SER A 239 13.29 -9.89 6.19
CA SER A 239 12.51 -9.80 4.96
C SER A 239 12.94 -8.57 4.17
N ILE A 240 12.33 -8.40 3.00
CA ILE A 240 12.48 -7.20 2.19
C ILE A 240 11.14 -6.47 2.21
N LEU A 241 11.17 -5.20 2.62
CA LEU A 241 10.05 -4.29 2.49
C LEU A 241 9.99 -3.78 1.06
N LEU A 242 8.83 -3.93 0.43
CA LEU A 242 8.53 -3.46 -0.91
C LEU A 242 7.55 -2.31 -0.81
N LEU A 243 7.84 -1.24 -1.54
CA LEU A 243 7.00 -0.03 -1.63
C LEU A 243 6.91 0.39 -3.10
N LEU A 244 5.81 1.02 -3.50
CA LEU A 244 5.81 1.78 -4.75
C LEU A 244 6.80 2.94 -4.65
N ASN A 245 7.45 3.30 -5.76
CA ASN A 245 8.46 4.36 -5.76
C ASN A 245 7.94 5.70 -5.20
N ARG A 246 6.72 6.08 -5.58
CA ARG A 246 6.05 7.29 -5.08
C ARG A 246 5.76 7.30 -3.57
N PHE A 247 5.80 6.15 -2.90
CA PHE A 247 5.59 6.02 -1.45
C PHE A 247 6.87 5.67 -0.70
N HIS A 248 8.03 5.79 -1.35
CA HIS A 248 9.30 5.47 -0.72
C HIS A 248 9.51 6.34 0.52
N VAL A 249 9.78 5.67 1.64
CA VAL A 249 10.23 6.27 2.89
C VAL A 249 11.43 5.46 3.33
N ASP A 250 12.54 6.12 3.63
CA ASP A 250 13.75 5.47 4.11
C ASP A 250 13.52 4.92 5.54
N ARG A 251 13.48 3.60 5.68
CA ARG A 251 13.26 2.87 6.94
C ARG A 251 14.58 2.24 7.38
N ARG A 252 15.47 3.04 7.95
CA ARG A 252 16.74 2.56 8.52
C ARG A 252 16.61 2.25 10.01
N SER A 253 17.07 1.06 10.41
CA SER A 253 17.28 0.74 11.82
C SER A 253 18.49 1.51 12.37
N LYS A 254 18.59 1.65 13.70
CA LYS A 254 19.77 2.22 14.35
C LYS A 254 21.04 1.47 13.94
N TYR A 255 20.95 0.15 13.80
CA TYR A 255 22.08 -0.68 13.39
C TYR A 255 22.53 -0.37 11.95
N ASN A 256 21.61 -0.11 11.02
CA ASN A 256 22.00 0.30 9.67
C ASN A 256 22.76 1.64 9.68
N ILE A 257 22.29 2.61 10.47
CA ILE A 257 22.96 3.91 10.63
C ILE A 257 24.34 3.73 11.29
N LEU A 258 24.44 2.89 12.32
CA LEU A 258 25.71 2.59 12.98
C LEU A 258 26.69 1.88 12.06
N MET A 259 26.21 0.93 11.25
CA MET A 259 27.04 0.21 10.26
C MET A 259 27.54 1.15 9.17
N GLU A 260 26.71 2.09 8.70
CA GLU A 260 27.11 3.12 7.75
C GLU A 260 28.20 4.03 8.33
N LYS A 261 27.99 4.54 9.55
CA LYS A 261 29.01 5.33 10.27
C LYS A 261 30.30 4.56 10.47
N LEU A 262 30.21 3.31 10.90
CA LEU A 262 31.36 2.43 11.09
C LEU A 262 32.13 2.23 9.77
N SER A 263 31.42 1.99 8.67
CA SER A 263 32.03 1.82 7.35
C SER A 263 32.75 3.08 6.88
N VAL A 264 32.16 4.25 7.11
CA VAL A 264 32.76 5.56 6.78
C VAL A 264 33.97 5.85 7.65
N MET A 265 33.93 5.50 8.94
CA MET A 265 35.07 5.67 9.83
C MET A 265 36.23 4.77 9.42
N LEU A 266 35.97 3.48 9.18
CA LEU A 266 36.99 2.52 8.76
C LEU A 266 37.59 2.88 7.40
N SER A 267 36.81 3.41 6.45
CA SER A 267 37.34 3.81 5.14
C SER A 267 38.35 4.96 5.21
N MET A 268 38.31 5.78 6.27
CA MET A 268 39.28 6.84 6.53
C MET A 268 40.53 6.37 7.29
N ARG A 269 40.58 5.11 7.77
CA ARG A 269 41.71 4.57 8.53
C ARG A 269 42.74 3.90 7.62
N THR A 270 44.00 3.96 8.02
CA THR A 270 45.08 3.18 7.41
C THR A 270 44.77 1.69 7.52
N HIS A 271 44.81 0.98 6.38
CA HIS A 271 44.45 -0.44 6.27
C HIS A 271 42.98 -0.79 6.57
N GLN A 272 42.08 0.20 6.73
CA GLN A 272 40.65 -0.02 6.97
C GLN A 272 40.33 -0.86 8.23
N ILE A 273 41.21 -0.82 9.23
CA ILE A 273 41.09 -1.60 10.48
C ILE A 273 41.21 -0.63 11.66
N GLU A 274 40.47 -0.91 12.74
CA GLU A 274 40.61 -0.24 14.04
C GLU A 274 40.14 -1.17 15.17
N THR A 275 40.55 -0.87 16.40
CA THR A 275 40.13 -1.61 17.60
C THR A 275 38.66 -1.35 17.97
N LEU A 276 37.95 -2.40 18.36
CA LEU A 276 36.53 -2.31 18.72
C LEU A 276 36.25 -1.30 19.86
N GLY A 277 37.18 -1.17 20.81
CA GLY A 277 37.07 -0.20 21.92
C GLY A 277 36.97 1.25 21.42
N LYS A 278 37.92 1.66 20.57
CA LYS A 278 37.91 3.01 19.96
C LYS A 278 36.71 3.24 19.07
N LEU A 279 36.32 2.23 18.29
CA LEU A 279 35.13 2.32 17.44
C LEU A 279 33.86 2.55 18.26
N ARG A 280 33.71 1.87 19.41
CA ARG A 280 32.55 2.06 20.31
C ARG A 280 32.55 3.45 20.94
N GLU A 281 33.70 3.93 21.38
CA GLU A 281 33.86 5.27 21.96
C GLU A 281 33.49 6.36 20.93
N GLU A 282 34.07 6.30 19.73
CA GLU A 282 33.82 7.27 18.66
C GLU A 282 32.39 7.21 18.11
N LEU A 283 31.73 6.04 18.15
CA LEU A 283 30.32 5.88 17.80
C LEU A 283 29.36 6.27 18.94
N GLY A 284 29.87 6.67 20.11
CA GLY A 284 29.06 7.03 21.28
C GLY A 284 28.30 5.83 21.88
N LEU A 285 28.78 4.60 21.63
CA LEU A 285 28.22 3.37 22.17
C LEU A 285 28.90 3.07 23.51
N THR A 286 28.42 3.69 24.59
CA THR A 286 28.92 3.39 25.94
C THR A 286 28.73 1.91 26.27
N SER A 287 29.69 1.35 27.03
CA SER A 287 29.69 -0.05 27.44
C SER A 287 28.39 -0.39 28.16
N TRP A 288 27.56 -1.24 27.54
CA TRP A 288 26.58 -2.02 28.29
C TRP A 288 27.38 -2.87 29.27
N CYS A 289 27.29 -2.51 30.55
CA CYS A 289 27.79 -3.35 31.62
C CYS A 289 27.15 -4.73 31.49
N ALA A 290 27.99 -5.74 31.61
CA ALA A 290 27.59 -7.13 31.72
C ALA A 290 26.47 -7.29 32.76
N ALA A 291 25.45 -8.07 32.41
CA ALA A 291 24.64 -8.80 33.37
C ALA A 291 24.99 -10.28 33.21
#